data_AF-A0A7S3FGB5-F1
#
_entry.id   AF-A0A7S3FGB5-F1
#
_cell.length_a   1.000
_cell.length_b   1.000
_cell.length_c   1.000
_cell.angle_alpha   90.00
_cell.angle_beta   90.00
_cell.angle_gamma   90.00
#
_symmetry.space_group_name_H-M   'P 1'
#
loop_
_entity.id
_entity.type
_entity.pdbx_description
1 polymer ?
#
loop_
_entity_poly.entity_id
_entity_poly.type
_entity_poly.pdbx_seq_one_letter_code
_entity_poly.pdbx_strand_id
1 'polypeptide(L)'
;KMAPATCLVCRRAIRAAPVASGARVRPTPGPAARRAALRTGAALATGLLLGGRQARAEDSPPGYTDATRALIDASEALVQGEVTDYSGWQQVRKEWDASYKKKYGKHSTSHLLAIRVSGMVGGQVAKNVAQDSPFTPESTLYNPDFARELITRARTALDNDE
;
A
#
# COMPACT_ATOMS: atom_id res chain seq x y z
N LYS A 1 12.27 62.01 16.46
CA LYS A 1 12.70 60.60 16.28
C LYS A 1 11.71 59.96 15.32
N MET A 2 11.91 60.22 14.02
CA MET A 2 12.43 59.30 13.00
C MET A 2 11.40 58.25 12.57
N ALA A 3 10.84 58.54 11.39
CA ALA A 3 9.88 57.77 10.60
C ALA A 3 10.53 56.52 9.97
N PRO A 4 9.72 55.52 9.55
CA PRO A 4 10.20 54.32 8.89
C PRO A 4 10.74 54.60 7.48
N ALA A 5 11.91 54.05 7.17
CA ALA A 5 12.51 54.09 5.86
C ALA A 5 11.89 53.01 4.96
N THR A 6 10.96 53.42 4.11
CA THR A 6 10.50 52.70 2.92
C THR A 6 11.62 52.72 1.88
N CYS A 7 12.14 51.57 1.47
CA CYS A 7 13.01 51.50 0.30
C CYS A 7 12.17 51.17 -0.94
N LEU A 8 12.00 52.20 -1.77
CA LEU A 8 11.39 52.16 -3.09
C LEU A 8 12.44 51.74 -4.13
N VAL A 9 11.98 51.20 -5.27
CA VAL A 9 12.70 50.94 -6.53
C VAL A 9 13.42 49.56 -6.56
N CYS A 10 12.92 48.56 -7.28
CA CYS A 10 13.00 48.48 -8.75
C CYS A 10 11.73 47.90 -9.40
N ARG A 11 10.98 48.79 -10.07
CA ARG A 11 10.09 48.43 -11.17
C ARG A 11 10.91 47.81 -12.30
N ARG A 12 10.68 46.55 -12.63
CA ARG A 12 10.97 46.02 -13.98
C ARG A 12 9.77 45.27 -14.51
N ALA A 13 9.32 45.73 -15.66
CA ALA A 13 8.15 45.30 -16.39
C ALA A 13 8.20 43.79 -16.70
N ILE A 14 7.20 43.06 -16.26
CA ILE A 14 6.89 41.73 -16.81
C ILE A 14 5.78 41.95 -17.84
N ARG A 15 6.17 41.87 -19.12
CA ARG A 15 5.22 41.75 -20.23
C ARG A 15 4.37 40.50 -19.98
N ALA A 16 3.07 40.69 -19.87
CA ALA A 16 2.08 39.62 -19.83
C ALA A 16 2.16 38.82 -21.14
N ALA A 17 2.58 37.56 -21.04
CA ALA A 17 2.32 36.56 -22.07
C ALA A 17 0.93 35.95 -21.79
N PRO A 18 0.02 35.84 -22.78
CA PRO A 18 -1.25 35.18 -22.58
C PRO A 18 -1.02 33.68 -22.36
N VAL A 19 -1.31 33.20 -21.15
CA VAL A 19 -1.44 31.77 -20.88
C VAL A 19 -2.74 31.29 -21.52
N ALA A 20 -2.63 30.58 -22.64
CA ALA A 20 -3.72 29.80 -23.20
C ALA A 20 -4.12 28.71 -22.21
N SER A 21 -5.12 29.01 -21.38
CA SER A 21 -5.75 28.08 -20.45
C SER A 21 -6.64 27.12 -21.25
N GLY A 22 -6.04 26.03 -21.73
CA GLY A 22 -6.77 24.87 -22.25
C GLY A 22 -7.41 24.10 -21.10
N ALA A 23 -8.49 24.63 -20.54
CA ALA A 23 -9.31 23.93 -19.58
C ALA A 23 -9.98 22.72 -20.27
N ARG A 24 -9.40 21.53 -20.12
CA ARG A 24 -10.13 20.27 -20.36
C ARG A 24 -11.17 20.14 -19.25
N VAL A 25 -12.38 20.60 -19.54
CA VAL A 25 -13.57 20.24 -18.78
C VAL A 25 -13.71 18.72 -18.86
N ARG A 26 -13.43 18.00 -17.77
CA ARG A 26 -13.84 16.60 -17.61
C ARG A 26 -15.37 16.56 -17.71
N PRO A 27 -15.97 15.78 -18.62
CA PRO A 27 -17.41 15.61 -18.62
C PRO A 27 -17.81 14.83 -17.37
N THR A 28 -18.74 15.39 -16.59
CA THR A 28 -19.45 14.68 -15.52
C THR A 28 -20.31 13.60 -16.17
N PRO A 29 -20.10 12.30 -15.86
CA PRO A 29 -20.89 11.24 -16.48
C PRO A 29 -22.33 11.27 -15.98
N GLY A 30 -23.27 11.45 -16.92
CA GLY A 30 -24.71 11.45 -16.66
C GLY A 30 -25.25 10.08 -16.20
N PRO A 31 -26.51 10.03 -15.74
CA PRO A 31 -27.10 8.85 -15.08
C PRO A 31 -27.18 7.59 -15.98
N ALA A 32 -27.04 7.71 -17.30
CA ALA A 32 -26.93 6.58 -18.22
C ALA A 32 -25.57 5.84 -18.13
N ALA A 33 -24.49 6.54 -17.73
CA ALA A 33 -23.16 5.94 -17.54
C ALA A 33 -23.05 5.11 -16.24
N ARG A 34 -23.96 5.31 -15.27
CA ARG A 34 -23.99 4.53 -14.03
C ARG A 34 -24.50 3.09 -14.22
N ARG A 35 -25.30 2.81 -15.26
CA ARG A 35 -25.79 1.44 -15.53
C ARG A 35 -24.84 0.60 -16.39
N ALA A 36 -23.91 1.21 -17.11
CA ALA A 36 -22.87 0.49 -17.84
C ALA A 36 -21.72 0.03 -16.92
N ALA A 37 -21.45 0.76 -15.83
CA ALA A 37 -20.43 0.39 -14.84
C ALA A 37 -20.76 -0.87 -14.00
N LEU A 38 -22.02 -1.32 -14.01
CA LEU A 38 -22.46 -2.53 -13.31
C LEU A 38 -22.33 -3.82 -14.15
N ARG A 39 -21.95 -3.72 -15.43
CA ARG A 39 -21.60 -4.89 -16.27
C ARG A 39 -20.10 -5.09 -16.45
N THR A 40 -19.28 -4.22 -15.86
CA THR A 40 -17.81 -4.32 -15.81
C THR A 40 -17.32 -4.67 -14.40
N GLY A 41 -18.17 -5.26 -13.56
CA GLY A 41 -17.84 -5.71 -12.21
C GLY A 41 -17.20 -7.11 -12.13
N ALA A 42 -16.98 -7.78 -13.26
CA ALA A 42 -16.45 -9.15 -13.32
C ALA A 42 -15.14 -9.25 -14.14
N ALA A 43 -14.32 -8.20 -14.16
CA ALA A 43 -13.07 -8.19 -14.93
C ALA A 43 -11.84 -7.70 -14.12
N LEU A 44 -11.77 -8.07 -12.83
CA LEU A 44 -10.52 -8.02 -12.05
C LEU A 44 -10.07 -9.40 -11.52
N ALA A 45 -10.73 -10.49 -11.93
CA ALA A 45 -10.47 -11.83 -11.40
C ALA A 45 -9.74 -12.79 -12.37
N THR A 46 -9.43 -12.40 -13.60
CA THR A 46 -8.96 -13.37 -14.63
C THR A 46 -7.66 -12.95 -15.32
N GLY A 47 -6.65 -12.54 -14.53
CA GLY A 47 -5.34 -12.14 -15.05
C GLY A 47 -4.13 -12.75 -14.33
N LEU A 48 -4.34 -13.72 -13.42
CA LEU A 48 -3.26 -14.35 -12.63
C LEU A 48 -3.38 -15.89 -12.58
N LEU A 49 -4.20 -16.48 -13.46
CA LEU A 49 -4.48 -17.93 -13.48
C LEU A 49 -3.81 -18.69 -14.63
N LEU A 50 -2.80 -18.12 -15.29
CA LEU A 50 -1.97 -18.88 -16.22
C LEU A 50 -0.52 -18.85 -15.76
N GLY A 51 -0.11 -19.97 -15.14
CA GLY A 51 1.13 -20.74 -15.23
C GLY A 51 2.39 -20.22 -15.95
N GLY A 52 2.59 -18.91 -16.08
CA GLY A 52 3.90 -18.37 -16.40
C GLY A 52 4.75 -18.46 -15.15
N ARG A 53 5.87 -19.21 -15.20
CA ARG A 53 6.93 -19.09 -14.20
C ARG A 53 7.22 -17.61 -14.03
N GLN A 54 6.79 -17.05 -12.90
CA GLN A 54 7.00 -15.63 -12.63
C GLN A 54 8.50 -15.42 -12.54
N ALA A 55 8.96 -14.31 -13.13
CA ALA A 55 10.37 -13.99 -13.18
C ALA A 55 10.95 -14.11 -11.76
N ARG A 56 11.87 -15.06 -11.60
CA ARG A 56 12.60 -15.26 -10.35
C ARG A 56 13.14 -13.89 -9.94
N ALA A 57 12.98 -13.52 -8.68
CA ALA A 57 13.60 -12.32 -8.17
C ALA A 57 15.12 -12.52 -8.20
N GLU A 58 15.75 -12.19 -9.34
CA GLU A 58 17.19 -12.33 -9.56
C GLU A 58 18.02 -11.53 -8.55
N ASP A 59 17.39 -10.59 -7.83
CA ASP A 59 18.03 -9.73 -6.83
C ASP A 59 17.20 -9.59 -5.53
N SER A 60 16.66 -10.67 -4.96
CA SER A 60 16.11 -10.58 -3.59
C SER A 60 17.24 -10.31 -2.57
N PRO A 61 17.10 -9.33 -1.65
CA PRO A 61 18.09 -9.11 -0.61
C PRO A 61 18.37 -10.38 0.20
N PRO A 62 19.61 -10.60 0.69
CA PRO A 62 19.87 -11.64 1.67
C PRO A 62 18.94 -11.50 2.88
N GLY A 63 18.26 -12.59 3.25
CA GLY A 63 17.28 -12.60 4.35
C GLY A 63 15.90 -12.03 4.01
N TYR A 64 15.65 -11.63 2.75
CA TYR A 64 14.34 -11.16 2.30
C TYR A 64 13.23 -12.21 2.52
N THR A 65 13.51 -13.45 2.12
CA THR A 65 12.53 -14.54 2.19
C THR A 65 12.15 -14.83 3.63
N ASP A 66 13.14 -14.96 4.52
CA ASP A 66 12.90 -15.19 5.95
C ASP A 66 12.15 -14.02 6.60
N ALA A 67 12.53 -12.78 6.30
CA ALA A 67 11.84 -11.60 6.83
C ALA A 67 10.40 -11.51 6.32
N THR A 68 10.16 -11.86 5.05
CA THR A 68 8.82 -11.84 4.46
C THR A 68 7.95 -12.96 5.03
N ARG A 69 8.52 -14.16 5.22
CA ARG A 69 7.86 -15.28 5.89
C ARG A 69 7.46 -14.91 7.31
N ALA A 70 8.38 -14.34 8.09
CA ALA A 70 8.10 -13.86 9.45
C ALA A 70 6.97 -12.82 9.50
N LEU A 71 6.94 -11.87 8.54
CA LEU A 71 5.85 -10.89 8.45
C LEU A 71 4.50 -11.55 8.13
N ILE A 72 4.48 -12.51 7.21
CA ILE A 72 3.26 -13.25 6.85
C ILE A 72 2.77 -14.06 8.06
N ASP A 73 3.64 -14.79 8.73
CA ASP A 73 3.33 -15.61 9.92
C ASP A 73 2.77 -14.74 11.07
N ALA A 74 3.43 -13.63 11.39
CA ALA A 74 2.97 -12.72 12.44
C ALA A 74 1.62 -12.06 12.09
N SER A 75 1.38 -11.78 10.80
CA SER A 75 0.11 -11.22 10.33
C SER A 75 -1.01 -12.24 10.40
N GLU A 76 -0.72 -13.51 10.09
CA GLU A 76 -1.65 -14.62 10.20
C GLU A 76 -2.09 -14.86 11.64
N ALA A 77 -1.14 -14.91 12.57
CA ALA A 77 -1.42 -15.09 14.00
C ALA A 77 -2.39 -14.01 14.55
N LEU A 78 -2.23 -12.75 14.14
CA LEU A 78 -3.16 -11.67 14.50
C LEU A 78 -4.54 -11.86 13.88
N VAL A 79 -4.61 -12.15 12.57
CA VAL A 79 -5.88 -12.30 11.83
C VAL A 79 -6.66 -13.54 12.25
N GLN A 80 -5.98 -14.59 12.71
CA GLN A 80 -6.61 -15.78 13.27
C GLN A 80 -6.99 -15.62 14.74
N GLY A 81 -6.55 -14.54 15.40
CA GLY A 81 -6.84 -14.28 16.81
C GLY A 81 -6.00 -15.13 17.78
N GLU A 82 -4.94 -15.78 17.28
CA GLU A 82 -3.99 -16.52 18.10
C GLU A 82 -3.19 -15.59 19.01
N VAL A 83 -2.97 -14.36 18.53
CA VAL A 83 -2.32 -13.28 19.26
C VAL A 83 -3.18 -12.02 19.17
N THR A 84 -3.30 -11.30 20.28
CA THR A 84 -4.05 -10.04 20.36
C THR A 84 -3.15 -8.82 20.65
N ASP A 85 -1.96 -9.06 21.22
CA ASP A 85 -0.89 -8.08 21.33
C ASP A 85 -0.13 -7.96 20.00
N TYR A 86 -0.08 -6.75 19.46
CA TYR A 86 0.55 -6.46 18.17
C TYR A 86 1.99 -5.96 18.29
N SER A 87 2.57 -5.90 19.49
CA SER A 87 3.95 -5.44 19.72
C SER A 87 4.98 -6.25 18.91
N GLY A 88 4.87 -7.58 18.92
CA GLY A 88 5.73 -8.47 18.15
C GLY A 88 5.59 -8.26 16.63
N TRP A 89 4.36 -8.08 16.16
CA TRP A 89 4.11 -7.79 14.75
C TRP A 89 4.72 -6.44 14.32
N GLN A 90 4.64 -5.40 15.17
CA GLN A 90 5.25 -4.10 14.89
C GLN A 90 6.77 -4.19 14.74
N GLN A 91 7.41 -5.01 15.57
CA GLN A 91 8.85 -5.27 15.47
C GLN A 91 9.21 -5.98 14.17
N VAL A 92 8.52 -7.09 13.85
CA VAL A 92 8.73 -7.84 12.60
C VAL A 92 8.55 -6.95 11.37
N ARG A 93 7.49 -6.14 11.35
CA ARG A 93 7.25 -5.19 10.25
C ARG A 93 8.39 -4.19 10.10
N LYS A 94 8.93 -3.66 11.20
CA LYS A 94 10.05 -2.71 11.18
C LYS A 94 11.31 -3.35 10.60
N GLU A 95 11.60 -4.59 10.98
CA GLU A 95 12.75 -5.36 10.48
C GLU A 95 12.59 -5.68 8.98
N TRP A 96 11.39 -6.09 8.57
CA TRP A 96 11.05 -6.32 7.16
C TRP A 96 11.14 -5.04 6.31
N ASP A 97 10.61 -3.91 6.78
CA ASP A 97 10.73 -2.62 6.09
C ASP A 97 12.21 -2.21 5.93
N ALA A 98 13.05 -2.52 6.93
CA ALA A 98 14.48 -2.20 6.91
C ALA A 98 15.28 -3.10 5.95
N SER A 99 14.92 -4.38 5.81
CA SER A 99 15.58 -5.30 4.89
C SER A 99 15.34 -4.92 3.43
N TYR A 100 14.19 -4.30 3.12
CA TYR A 100 13.81 -3.96 1.76
C TYR A 100 14.18 -2.54 1.30
N LYS A 101 14.28 -1.55 2.21
CA LYS A 101 14.62 -0.16 1.84
C LYS A 101 16.01 0.01 1.19
N LYS A 102 16.86 -1.01 1.19
CA LYS A 102 18.17 -0.99 0.53
C LYS A 102 18.10 -1.58 -0.89
N LYS A 103 17.91 -0.74 -1.93
CA LYS A 103 18.40 -0.98 -3.32
C LYS A 103 17.92 -2.24 -4.09
N TYR A 104 16.63 -2.41 -4.41
CA TYR A 104 16.23 -3.43 -5.41
C TYR A 104 15.22 -2.89 -6.42
N GLY A 105 15.54 -3.06 -7.70
CA GLY A 105 14.91 -2.38 -8.84
C GLY A 105 13.64 -3.03 -9.40
N LYS A 106 13.24 -4.20 -8.89
CA LYS A 106 11.99 -4.89 -9.26
C LYS A 106 11.39 -5.54 -8.02
N HIS A 107 10.08 -5.36 -7.83
CA HIS A 107 9.33 -6.02 -6.75
C HIS A 107 8.88 -7.40 -7.22
N SER A 108 9.19 -8.46 -6.46
CA SER A 108 8.58 -9.78 -6.67
C SER A 108 7.07 -9.73 -6.36
N THR A 109 6.33 -10.71 -6.86
CA THR A 109 4.89 -10.82 -6.54
C THR A 109 4.68 -11.04 -5.05
N SER A 110 5.51 -11.88 -4.42
CA SER A 110 5.49 -12.08 -2.97
C SER A 110 5.70 -10.78 -2.21
N HIS A 111 6.59 -9.91 -2.68
CA HIS A 111 6.85 -8.61 -2.07
C HIS A 111 5.64 -7.68 -2.16
N LEU A 112 5.03 -7.55 -3.34
CA LEU A 112 3.84 -6.70 -3.51
C LEU A 112 2.68 -7.17 -2.63
N LEU A 113 2.52 -8.49 -2.48
CA LEU A 113 1.52 -9.07 -1.59
C LEU A 113 1.86 -8.82 -0.12
N ALA A 114 3.13 -8.95 0.28
CA ALA A 114 3.60 -8.65 1.63
C ALA A 114 3.44 -7.18 2.02
N ILE A 115 3.68 -6.22 1.09
CA ILE A 115 3.33 -4.80 1.30
C ILE A 115 1.84 -4.68 1.62
N ARG A 116 0.99 -5.37 0.86
CA ARG A 116 -0.45 -5.25 0.99
C ARG A 116 -0.97 -5.87 2.30
N VAL A 117 -0.41 -7.01 2.72
CA VAL A 117 -0.66 -7.60 4.04
C VAL A 117 -0.22 -6.64 5.15
N SER A 118 1.01 -6.12 5.07
CA SER A 118 1.56 -5.15 6.03
C SER A 118 0.72 -3.89 6.17
N GLY A 119 0.26 -3.32 5.06
CA GLY A 119 -0.58 -2.12 5.05
C GLY A 119 -1.96 -2.36 5.65
N MET A 120 -2.56 -3.52 5.39
CA MET A 120 -3.85 -3.89 5.93
C MET A 120 -3.80 -4.10 7.45
N VAL A 121 -2.92 -4.99 7.92
CA VAL A 121 -2.76 -5.28 9.35
C VAL A 121 -2.26 -4.03 10.07
N GLY A 122 -1.34 -3.28 9.48
CA GLY A 122 -0.82 -2.03 10.03
C GLY A 122 -1.88 -0.95 10.17
N GLY A 123 -2.81 -0.83 9.22
CA GLY A 123 -3.94 0.10 9.32
C GLY A 123 -4.83 -0.24 10.51
N GLN A 124 -5.10 -1.53 10.73
CA GLN A 124 -5.86 -1.96 11.89
C GLN A 124 -5.09 -1.72 13.19
N VAL A 125 -3.83 -2.15 13.27
CA VAL A 125 -2.97 -1.93 14.45
C VAL A 125 -2.88 -0.44 14.81
N ALA A 126 -2.74 0.46 13.83
CA ALA A 126 -2.72 1.90 14.09
C ALA A 126 -4.04 2.41 14.71
N LYS A 127 -5.19 1.89 14.25
CA LYS A 127 -6.50 2.21 14.85
C LYS A 127 -6.58 1.67 16.28
N ASN A 128 -6.14 0.45 16.52
CA ASN A 128 -6.11 -0.19 17.83
C ASN A 128 -5.23 0.59 18.83
N VAL A 129 -4.03 1.00 18.41
CA VAL A 129 -3.16 1.88 19.21
C VAL A 129 -3.86 3.18 19.56
N ALA A 130 -4.53 3.83 18.59
CA ALA A 130 -5.23 5.09 18.83
C ALA A 130 -6.43 4.96 19.78
N GLN A 131 -6.96 3.73 19.95
CA GLN A 131 -8.11 3.42 20.79
C GLN A 131 -7.74 2.70 22.09
N ASP A 132 -6.45 2.46 22.33
CA ASP A 132 -5.94 1.64 23.43
C ASP A 132 -6.64 0.27 23.52
N SER A 133 -6.84 -0.38 22.37
CA SER A 133 -7.60 -1.63 22.26
C SER A 133 -6.75 -2.79 21.71
N PRO A 134 -6.98 -4.03 22.17
CA PRO A 134 -6.29 -5.21 21.64
C PRO A 134 -6.74 -5.49 20.20
N PHE A 135 -5.88 -6.11 19.40
CA PHE A 135 -6.27 -6.55 18.07
C PHE A 135 -7.37 -7.61 18.18
N THR A 136 -8.45 -7.46 17.42
CA THR A 136 -9.49 -8.48 17.30
C THR A 136 -9.80 -8.76 15.83
N PRO A 137 -9.88 -10.03 15.40
CA PRO A 137 -10.20 -10.39 14.01
C PRO A 137 -11.50 -9.76 13.50
N GLU A 138 -12.49 -9.57 14.38
CA GLU A 138 -13.82 -9.04 14.05
C GLU A 138 -13.85 -7.51 13.94
N SER A 139 -12.91 -6.79 14.54
CA SER A 139 -12.86 -5.32 14.50
C SER A 139 -12.03 -4.76 13.35
N THR A 140 -11.60 -5.64 12.44
CA THR A 140 -10.73 -5.31 11.31
C THR A 140 -11.39 -4.29 10.37
N LEU A 141 -10.59 -3.34 9.88
CA LEU A 141 -10.97 -2.34 8.85
C LEU A 141 -11.31 -2.99 7.50
N TYR A 142 -11.04 -4.29 7.37
CA TYR A 142 -11.12 -5.06 6.14
C TYR A 142 -11.94 -6.33 6.39
N ASN A 143 -12.47 -6.94 5.33
CA ASN A 143 -13.16 -8.21 5.46
C ASN A 143 -12.16 -9.29 5.96
N PRO A 144 -12.44 -10.02 7.06
CA PRO A 144 -11.55 -11.03 7.60
C PRO A 144 -11.24 -12.16 6.62
N ASP A 145 -12.19 -12.55 5.76
CA ASP A 145 -11.97 -13.56 4.74
C ASP A 145 -11.00 -13.07 3.66
N PHE A 146 -11.10 -11.78 3.31
CA PHE A 146 -10.15 -11.16 2.40
C PHE A 146 -8.75 -11.06 3.01
N ALA A 147 -8.66 -10.82 4.32
CA ALA A 147 -7.38 -10.80 5.03
C ALA A 147 -6.68 -12.16 4.95
N ARG A 148 -7.43 -13.24 5.22
CA ARG A 148 -6.94 -14.62 5.12
C ARG A 148 -6.57 -14.99 3.69
N GLU A 149 -7.40 -14.66 2.70
CA GLU A 149 -7.09 -14.91 1.28
C GLU A 149 -5.77 -14.24 0.88
N LEU A 150 -5.58 -12.98 1.27
CA LEU A 150 -4.38 -12.24 0.91
C LEU A 150 -3.11 -12.84 1.54
N ILE A 151 -3.20 -13.25 2.81
CA ILE A 151 -2.10 -13.93 3.54
C ILE A 151 -1.74 -15.23 2.83
N THR A 152 -2.73 -16.07 2.50
CA THR A 152 -2.50 -17.31 1.75
C THR A 152 -1.82 -17.05 0.41
N ARG A 153 -2.29 -16.04 -0.34
CA ARG A 153 -1.67 -15.68 -1.62
C ARG A 153 -0.25 -15.18 -1.47
N ALA A 154 0.04 -14.41 -0.42
CA ALA A 154 1.39 -13.94 -0.13
C ALA A 154 2.32 -15.11 0.17
N ARG A 155 1.86 -16.08 0.98
CA ARG A 155 2.61 -17.31 1.30
C ARG A 155 2.90 -18.13 0.05
N THR A 156 1.88 -18.43 -0.74
CA THR A 156 2.05 -19.18 -2.00
C THR A 156 2.97 -18.46 -2.99
N ALA A 157 2.90 -17.13 -3.09
CA ALA A 157 3.82 -16.39 -3.94
C ALA A 157 5.26 -16.47 -3.44
N LEU A 158 5.47 -16.42 -2.12
CA LEU A 158 6.80 -16.55 -1.52
C LEU A 158 7.40 -17.93 -1.75
N ASP A 159 6.61 -18.99 -1.59
CA ASP A 159 7.06 -20.38 -1.81
C ASP A 159 7.39 -20.65 -3.29
N ASN A 160 6.79 -19.90 -4.22
CA ASN A 160 7.11 -19.98 -5.65
C ASN A 160 8.36 -19.16 -6.05
N ASP A 161 8.82 -18.25 -5.18
CA ASP A 161 10.02 -17.44 -5.42
C ASP A 161 11.32 -18.18 -5.00
N GLU A 162 11.23 -19.21 -4.15
CA GLU A 162 12.34 -20.12 -3.75
C GLU A 162 12.71 -21.11 -4.87
#